data_AF-A0A2G6KEU6-F1
#
_entry.id   AF-A0A2G6KEU6-F1
#
_cell.length_a   1.000
_cell.length_b   1.000
_cell.length_c   1.000
_cell.angle_alpha   90.00
_cell.angle_beta   90.00
_cell.angle_gamma   90.00
#
_symmetry.space_group_name_H-M   'P 1'
#
loop_
_entity.id
_entity.type
_entity.pdbx_description
1 polymer ?
#
loop_
_entity_poly.entity_id
_entity_poly.type
_entity_poly.pdbx_seq_one_letter_code
_entity_poly.pdbx_strand_id
1 'polypeptide(L)'
;MFFKTKKSDPKQQLINEEMRFLLEPDERWFAKNLQARLLDEGCNFPLTLAKPRFYELMLTRLADKVEPDARKQIEAFMPKPSGQAASGIFHVSFFQAMRFFASRLDQAGQVMALEVIETIQIIHLESQVDDTIFQEDRASFERYVAERFVRLWTTAYPELVENISDSALLCRRLHIALTTSLLRKMNARQAFEEAFHSLPSLLKAMQEDHAEFCRFMAFCRERMPYFIHVVSQIFWRTLETFRQEMHAALATRNSQPVTRNP
;
A
#
# COMPACT_ATOMS: atom_id res chain seq x y z
N MET A 1 -47.87 15.77 -17.45
CA MET A 1 -47.14 15.85 -16.16
C MET A 1 -45.72 15.40 -16.41
N PHE A 2 -44.76 16.33 -16.41
CA PHE A 2 -43.34 15.97 -16.52
C PHE A 2 -42.83 15.58 -15.14
N PHE A 3 -42.52 14.30 -14.95
CA PHE A 3 -41.74 13.85 -13.80
C PHE A 3 -40.33 14.43 -13.93
N LYS A 4 -40.11 15.61 -13.34
CA LYS A 4 -38.76 16.06 -13.01
C LYS A 4 -38.21 15.06 -12.00
N THR A 5 -37.43 14.10 -12.47
CA THR A 5 -36.48 13.37 -11.63
C THR A 5 -35.65 14.44 -10.91
N LYS A 6 -35.87 14.59 -9.61
CA LYS A 6 -35.00 15.39 -8.75
C LYS A 6 -33.58 14.87 -8.99
N LYS A 7 -32.73 15.66 -9.65
CA LYS A 7 -31.29 15.42 -9.63
C LYS A 7 -30.92 15.34 -8.16
N SER A 8 -30.57 14.15 -7.71
CA SER A 8 -30.17 13.93 -6.33
C SER A 8 -28.97 14.83 -6.05
N ASP A 9 -28.98 15.49 -4.88
CA ASP A 9 -27.92 16.40 -4.44
C ASP A 9 -26.56 15.68 -4.54
N PRO A 10 -25.57 16.21 -5.28
CA PRO A 10 -24.24 15.61 -5.42
C PRO A 10 -23.59 15.26 -4.07
N LYS A 11 -23.82 16.07 -3.03
CA LYS A 11 -23.31 15.79 -1.68
C LYS A 11 -23.94 14.52 -1.11
N GLN A 12 -25.24 14.35 -1.29
CA GLN A 12 -25.96 13.17 -0.81
C GLN A 12 -25.58 11.92 -1.61
N GLN A 13 -25.27 12.05 -2.91
CA GLN A 13 -24.76 10.95 -3.72
C GLN A 13 -23.42 10.45 -3.18
N LEU A 14 -22.48 11.36 -2.96
CA LEU A 14 -21.17 11.04 -2.38
C LEU A 14 -21.34 10.33 -1.03
N ILE A 15 -22.12 10.89 -0.10
CA ILE A 15 -22.38 10.25 1.19
C ILE A 15 -22.93 8.83 1.02
N ASN A 16 -23.89 8.63 0.12
CA ASN A 16 -24.47 7.31 -0.12
C ASN A 16 -23.46 6.31 -0.72
N GLU A 17 -22.56 6.78 -1.58
CA GLU A 17 -21.48 5.98 -2.18
C GLU A 17 -20.44 5.56 -1.14
N GLU A 18 -19.99 6.50 -0.30
CA GLU A 18 -19.05 6.24 0.78
C GLU A 18 -19.63 5.26 1.81
N MET A 19 -20.89 5.47 2.20
CA MET A 19 -21.56 4.58 3.14
C MET A 19 -21.81 3.19 2.57
N ARG A 20 -22.11 3.07 1.27
CA ARG A 20 -22.25 1.77 0.62
C ARG A 20 -20.92 1.01 0.61
N PHE A 21 -19.83 1.70 0.32
CA PHE A 21 -18.49 1.12 0.38
C PHE A 21 -18.14 0.66 1.82
N LEU A 22 -18.35 1.54 2.80
CA LEU A 22 -17.99 1.28 4.19
C LEU A 22 -18.81 0.15 4.83
N LEU A 23 -20.08 0.03 4.44
CA LEU A 23 -21.02 -0.98 4.93
C LEU A 23 -21.17 -2.16 3.97
N GLU A 24 -20.15 -2.45 3.15
CA GLU A 24 -20.10 -3.66 2.35
C GLU A 24 -19.86 -4.88 3.26
N PRO A 25 -20.78 -5.86 3.35
CA PRO A 25 -20.61 -7.04 4.20
C PRO A 25 -19.68 -8.11 3.61
N ASP A 26 -19.50 -8.12 2.28
CA ASP A 26 -18.60 -9.08 1.63
C ASP A 26 -17.17 -8.53 1.57
N GLU A 27 -16.25 -9.20 2.28
CA GLU A 27 -14.86 -8.77 2.37
C GLU A 27 -14.16 -8.66 1.02
N ARG A 28 -14.49 -9.53 0.05
CA ARG A 28 -13.85 -9.52 -1.26
C ARG A 28 -14.31 -8.32 -2.07
N TRP A 29 -15.59 -7.96 -2.01
CA TRP A 29 -16.12 -6.76 -2.64
C TRP A 29 -15.57 -5.50 -1.98
N PHE A 30 -15.53 -5.46 -0.65
CA PHE A 30 -14.91 -4.37 0.10
C PHE A 30 -13.45 -4.17 -0.33
N ALA A 31 -12.67 -5.24 -0.35
CA ALA A 31 -11.26 -5.21 -0.70
C ALA A 31 -11.01 -4.73 -2.15
N LYS A 32 -11.83 -5.18 -3.11
CA LYS A 32 -11.77 -4.70 -4.51
C LYS A 32 -12.09 -3.20 -4.61
N ASN A 33 -13.12 -2.75 -3.90
CA ASN A 33 -13.50 -1.33 -3.92
C ASN A 33 -12.46 -0.45 -3.24
N LEU A 34 -11.86 -0.90 -2.14
CA LEU A 34 -10.75 -0.20 -1.49
C LEU A 34 -9.55 -0.10 -2.43
N GLN A 35 -9.19 -1.19 -3.11
CA GLN A 35 -8.11 -1.18 -4.10
C GLN A 35 -8.40 -0.22 -5.25
N ALA A 36 -9.62 -0.23 -5.81
CA ALA A 36 -10.01 0.69 -6.88
C ALA A 36 -9.88 2.15 -6.45
N ARG A 37 -10.40 2.51 -5.28
CA ARG A 37 -10.31 3.87 -4.72
C ARG A 37 -8.86 4.31 -4.50
N LEU A 38 -8.02 3.43 -3.97
CA LEU A 38 -6.58 3.71 -3.83
C LEU A 38 -5.95 3.96 -5.20
N LEU A 39 -6.27 3.16 -6.22
CA LEU A 39 -5.76 3.35 -7.58
C LEU A 39 -6.26 4.64 -8.24
N ASP A 40 -7.49 5.05 -7.97
CA ASP A 40 -8.05 6.32 -8.45
C ASP A 40 -7.27 7.53 -7.89
N GLU A 41 -6.78 7.42 -6.66
CA GLU A 41 -5.84 8.36 -6.03
C GLU A 41 -4.37 8.15 -6.45
N GLY A 42 -4.10 7.23 -7.39
CA GLY A 42 -2.76 6.87 -7.84
C GLY A 42 -1.91 6.15 -6.78
N CYS A 43 -2.53 5.48 -5.81
CA CYS A 43 -1.89 4.74 -4.74
C CYS A 43 -1.79 3.24 -5.09
N ASN A 44 -0.58 2.74 -5.41
CA ASN A 44 -0.34 1.29 -5.58
C ASN A 44 0.04 0.60 -4.27
N PHE A 45 -0.41 1.10 -3.13
CA PHE A 45 -0.09 0.48 -1.85
C PHE A 45 -0.69 -0.93 -1.78
N PRO A 46 0.06 -1.98 -1.40
CA PRO A 46 -0.45 -3.33 -1.44
C PRO A 46 -1.69 -3.48 -0.56
N LEU A 47 -2.75 -4.08 -1.11
CA LEU A 47 -4.02 -4.27 -0.39
C LEU A 47 -3.84 -5.02 0.94
N THR A 48 -2.87 -5.92 1.00
CA THR A 48 -2.44 -6.62 2.21
C THR A 48 -2.07 -5.67 3.35
N LEU A 49 -1.46 -4.53 3.05
CA LEU A 49 -1.13 -3.50 4.03
C LEU A 49 -2.25 -2.45 4.17
N ALA A 50 -2.87 -2.05 3.05
CA ALA A 50 -3.90 -1.03 3.01
C ALA A 50 -5.16 -1.42 3.80
N LYS A 51 -5.66 -2.66 3.65
CA LYS A 51 -6.90 -3.11 4.29
C LYS A 51 -6.85 -3.08 5.82
N PRO A 52 -5.87 -3.71 6.50
CA PRO A 52 -5.80 -3.62 7.96
C PRO A 52 -5.56 -2.19 8.44
N ARG A 53 -4.76 -1.39 7.71
CA ARG A 53 -4.54 0.02 8.04
C ARG A 53 -5.83 0.85 7.91
N PHE A 54 -6.64 0.59 6.89
CA PHE A 54 -7.94 1.22 6.72
C PHE A 54 -8.87 0.91 7.89
N TYR A 55 -8.95 -0.36 8.30
CA TYR A 55 -9.77 -0.74 9.45
C TYR A 55 -9.31 -0.04 10.73
N GLU A 56 -8.01 -0.05 11.01
CA GLU A 56 -7.42 0.59 12.19
C GLU A 56 -7.72 2.09 12.23
N LEU A 57 -7.46 2.81 11.13
CA LEU A 57 -7.68 4.25 11.03
C LEU A 57 -9.16 4.61 11.19
N MET A 58 -10.05 3.92 10.48
CA MET A 58 -11.49 4.17 10.58
C MET A 58 -12.01 3.94 12.00
N LEU A 59 -11.64 2.83 12.64
CA LEU A 59 -12.07 2.54 14.00
C LEU A 59 -11.55 3.60 14.98
N THR A 60 -10.26 3.95 14.88
CA THR A 60 -9.61 4.90 15.80
C THR A 60 -10.24 6.28 15.67
N ARG A 61 -10.38 6.77 14.45
CA ARG A 61 -10.88 8.13 14.17
C ARG A 61 -12.37 8.28 14.48
N LEU A 62 -13.17 7.23 14.28
CA LEU A 62 -14.57 7.24 14.70
C LEU A 62 -14.72 7.08 16.22
N ALA A 63 -13.83 6.34 16.89
CA ALA A 63 -13.84 6.21 18.35
C ALA A 63 -13.62 7.55 19.07
N ASP A 64 -12.84 8.45 18.48
CA ASP A 64 -12.62 9.79 19.03
C ASP A 64 -13.84 10.73 18.84
N LYS A 65 -14.85 10.31 18.07
CA LYS A 65 -16.08 11.09 17.81
C LYS A 65 -17.31 10.61 18.57
N VAL A 66 -17.18 9.55 19.36
CA VAL A 66 -18.27 9.06 20.21
C VAL A 66 -18.04 9.38 21.68
N GLU A 67 -19.12 9.35 22.45
CA GLU A 67 -19.08 9.54 23.90
C GLU A 67 -18.15 8.52 24.60
N PRO A 68 -17.50 8.89 25.72
CA PRO A 68 -16.53 8.04 26.42
C PRO A 68 -17.03 6.63 26.80
N ASP A 69 -18.31 6.49 27.13
CA ASP A 69 -18.91 5.20 27.48
C ASP A 69 -19.09 4.29 26.24
N ALA A 70 -19.34 4.88 25.07
CA ALA A 70 -19.35 4.15 23.81
C ALA A 70 -17.93 3.73 23.38
N ARG A 71 -16.91 4.57 23.68
CA ARG A 71 -15.49 4.29 23.42
C ARG A 71 -15.03 2.99 24.09
N LYS A 72 -15.44 2.73 25.34
CA LYS A 72 -15.12 1.47 26.06
C LYS A 72 -15.69 0.23 25.38
N GLN A 73 -16.87 0.34 24.76
CA GLN A 73 -17.46 -0.78 24.00
C GLN A 73 -16.71 -1.02 22.69
N ILE A 74 -16.07 0.02 22.14
CA ILE A 74 -15.30 -0.06 20.90
C ILE A 74 -13.95 -0.75 21.08
N GLU A 75 -13.36 -0.71 22.29
CA GLU A 75 -12.13 -1.44 22.61
C GLU A 75 -12.24 -2.94 22.32
N ALA A 76 -13.45 -3.50 22.32
CA ALA A 76 -13.71 -4.90 21.93
C ALA A 76 -13.49 -5.16 20.42
N PHE A 77 -13.60 -4.14 19.56
CA PHE A 77 -13.38 -4.24 18.11
C PHE A 77 -11.95 -3.86 17.70
N MET A 78 -11.20 -3.22 18.61
CA MET A 78 -9.83 -2.78 18.36
C MET A 78 -8.83 -3.95 18.45
N PRO A 79 -7.75 -3.94 17.65
CA PRO A 79 -6.69 -4.93 17.77
C PRO A 79 -6.00 -4.76 19.12
N LYS A 80 -5.85 -5.85 19.87
CA LYS A 80 -5.10 -5.83 21.14
C LYS A 80 -3.61 -5.82 20.85
N PRO A 81 -2.81 -4.98 21.53
CA PRO A 81 -1.36 -4.99 21.42
C PRO A 81 -0.81 -6.20 22.20
N SER A 82 -0.93 -7.41 21.67
CA SER A 82 -0.25 -8.60 22.19
C SER A 82 0.79 -9.07 21.18
N GLY A 83 2.06 -9.10 21.59
CA GLY A 83 3.27 -9.34 20.78
C GLY A 83 3.44 -10.75 20.20
N GLN A 84 2.35 -11.41 19.81
CA GLN A 84 2.36 -12.61 18.99
C GLN A 84 1.43 -12.33 17.82
N ALA A 85 2.01 -12.25 16.61
CA ALA A 85 1.33 -12.08 15.31
C ALA A 85 -0.15 -11.68 15.45
N ALA A 86 -0.39 -10.39 15.69
CA ALA A 86 -1.71 -9.85 15.94
C ALA A 86 -2.67 -10.35 14.87
N SER A 87 -3.63 -11.20 15.26
CA SER A 87 -4.78 -11.49 14.41
C SER A 87 -5.42 -10.16 14.08
N GLY A 88 -5.20 -9.67 12.85
CA GLY A 88 -5.68 -8.35 12.42
C GLY A 88 -7.19 -8.22 12.61
N ILE A 89 -7.69 -7.00 12.52
CA ILE A 89 -9.15 -6.75 12.56
C ILE A 89 -9.79 -7.56 11.42
N PHE A 90 -10.62 -8.55 11.77
CA PHE A 90 -11.39 -9.30 10.79
C PHE A 90 -12.50 -8.41 10.21
N HIS A 91 -12.79 -8.59 8.92
CA HIS A 91 -13.80 -7.79 8.24
C HIS A 91 -15.18 -7.83 8.92
N VAL A 92 -15.56 -9.00 9.44
CA VAL A 92 -16.83 -9.16 10.19
C VAL A 92 -16.87 -8.24 11.42
N SER A 93 -15.79 -8.19 12.20
CA SER A 93 -15.68 -7.33 13.37
C SER A 93 -15.66 -5.85 12.99
N PHE A 94 -14.94 -5.51 11.92
CA PHE A 94 -14.93 -4.16 11.35
C PHE A 94 -16.34 -3.71 10.94
N PHE A 95 -17.06 -4.54 10.17
CA PHE A 95 -18.40 -4.25 9.72
C PHE A 95 -19.38 -4.05 10.89
N GLN A 96 -19.30 -4.90 11.91
CA GLN A 96 -20.10 -4.75 13.14
C GLN A 96 -19.81 -3.43 13.85
N ALA A 97 -18.54 -3.04 13.95
CA ALA A 97 -18.14 -1.77 14.53
C ALA A 97 -18.66 -0.57 13.70
N MET A 98 -18.59 -0.62 12.37
CA MET A 98 -19.15 0.43 11.52
C MET A 98 -20.66 0.59 11.72
N ARG A 99 -21.40 -0.52 11.87
CA ARG A 99 -22.83 -0.48 12.21
C ARG A 99 -23.08 0.10 13.61
N PHE A 100 -22.22 -0.22 14.58
CA PHE A 100 -22.29 0.38 15.91
C PHE A 100 -22.11 1.90 15.84
N PHE A 101 -21.05 2.38 15.17
CA PHE A 101 -20.82 3.82 14.98
C PHE A 101 -21.98 4.52 14.27
N ALA A 102 -22.54 3.89 13.24
CA ALA A 102 -23.69 4.43 12.52
C ALA A 102 -24.93 4.66 13.42
N SER A 103 -25.04 3.92 14.53
CA SER A 103 -26.13 4.08 15.50
C SER A 103 -25.83 5.05 16.64
N ARG A 104 -24.58 5.50 16.78
CA ARG A 104 -24.10 6.31 17.92
C ARG A 104 -23.68 7.71 17.53
N LEU A 105 -23.36 7.94 16.26
CA LEU A 105 -22.92 9.24 15.77
C LEU A 105 -24.10 10.09 15.30
N ASP A 106 -24.11 11.35 15.72
CA ASP A 106 -24.97 12.35 15.11
C ASP A 106 -24.52 12.59 13.67
N GLN A 107 -25.49 12.65 12.75
CA GLN A 107 -25.22 12.77 11.31
C GLN A 107 -24.25 11.69 10.80
N ALA A 108 -24.36 10.46 11.31
CA ALA A 108 -23.44 9.36 11.04
C ALA A 108 -23.03 9.21 9.57
N GLY A 109 -23.99 9.31 8.63
CA GLY A 109 -23.68 9.22 7.20
C GLY A 109 -22.66 10.26 6.73
N GLN A 110 -22.80 11.52 7.14
CA GLN A 110 -21.86 12.58 6.77
C GLN A 110 -20.51 12.40 7.47
N VAL A 111 -20.52 12.09 8.76
CA VAL A 111 -19.28 11.92 9.54
C VAL A 111 -18.47 10.75 9.00
N MET A 112 -19.10 9.58 8.83
CA MET A 112 -18.42 8.38 8.38
C MET A 112 -17.95 8.50 6.93
N ALA A 113 -18.71 9.14 6.05
CA ALA A 113 -18.27 9.40 4.67
C ALA A 113 -17.01 10.28 4.61
N LEU A 114 -16.95 11.33 5.43
CA LEU A 114 -15.75 12.17 5.54
C LEU A 114 -14.55 11.35 6.04
N GLU A 115 -14.75 10.51 7.05
CA GLU A 115 -13.68 9.67 7.60
C GLU A 115 -13.16 8.64 6.60
N VAL A 116 -14.00 8.12 5.70
CA VAL A 116 -13.53 7.26 4.61
C VAL A 116 -12.56 8.01 3.71
N ILE A 117 -12.94 9.21 3.25
CA ILE A 117 -12.11 10.03 2.35
C ILE A 117 -10.78 10.37 3.03
N GLU A 118 -10.84 10.84 4.28
CA GLU A 118 -9.63 11.18 5.04
C GLU A 118 -8.75 9.95 5.29
N THR A 119 -9.34 8.79 5.57
CA THR A 119 -8.58 7.55 5.77
C THR A 119 -7.86 7.10 4.49
N ILE A 120 -8.53 7.16 3.33
CA ILE A 120 -7.90 6.85 2.04
C ILE A 120 -6.75 7.81 1.76
N GLN A 121 -6.94 9.11 2.05
CA GLN A 121 -5.91 10.12 1.86
C GLN A 121 -4.71 9.90 2.80
N ILE A 122 -4.93 9.53 4.06
CA ILE A 122 -3.86 9.17 5.00
C ILE A 122 -3.07 7.97 4.47
N ILE A 123 -3.76 6.90 4.05
CA ILE A 123 -3.09 5.72 3.48
C ILE A 123 -2.30 6.10 2.23
N HIS A 124 -2.83 6.96 1.38
CA HIS A 124 -2.10 7.47 0.21
C HIS A 124 -0.80 8.16 0.62
N LEU A 125 -0.84 9.07 1.59
CA LEU A 125 0.34 9.78 2.08
C LEU A 125 1.35 8.84 2.76
N GLU A 126 0.88 7.94 3.63
CA GLU A 126 1.73 6.95 4.32
C GLU A 126 2.38 5.95 3.34
N SER A 127 1.76 5.73 2.17
CA SER A 127 2.32 4.87 1.14
C SER A 127 3.46 5.52 0.35
N GLN A 128 3.65 6.84 0.45
CA GLN A 128 4.71 7.49 -0.31
C GLN A 128 6.09 7.08 0.21
N VAL A 129 6.98 6.73 -0.71
CA VAL A 129 8.38 6.47 -0.41
C VAL A 129 9.03 7.78 -0.02
N ASP A 130 9.73 7.77 1.12
CA ASP A 130 10.57 8.88 1.56
C ASP A 130 11.64 9.17 0.51
N ASP A 131 11.61 10.37 -0.04
CA ASP A 131 12.52 10.84 -1.08
C ASP A 131 13.99 10.86 -0.64
N THR A 132 14.24 11.02 0.67
CA THR A 132 15.59 11.06 1.21
C THR A 132 16.35 9.75 0.98
N ILE A 133 15.63 8.63 0.88
CA ILE A 133 16.24 7.31 0.67
C ILE A 133 17.02 7.20 -0.64
N PHE A 134 16.73 8.06 -1.62
CA PHE A 134 17.43 8.09 -2.91
C PHE A 134 18.72 8.92 -2.87
N GLN A 135 19.13 9.37 -1.68
CA GLN A 135 20.38 10.11 -1.44
C GLN A 135 21.27 9.40 -0.42
N GLU A 136 20.79 8.31 0.18
CA GLU A 136 21.51 7.56 1.20
C GLU A 136 22.53 6.58 0.60
N ASP A 137 23.36 6.00 1.47
CA ASP A 137 24.27 4.92 1.10
C ASP A 137 23.51 3.60 0.80
N ARG A 138 24.23 2.66 0.16
CA ARG A 138 23.68 1.35 -0.21
C ARG A 138 23.08 0.60 0.98
N ALA A 139 23.75 0.61 2.13
CA ALA A 139 23.33 -0.20 3.28
C ALA A 139 22.02 0.34 3.87
N SER A 140 21.83 1.65 3.86
CA SER A 140 20.61 2.30 4.36
C SER A 140 19.44 2.12 3.39
N PHE A 141 19.68 2.22 2.08
CA PHE A 141 18.70 1.86 1.06
C PHE A 141 18.25 0.39 1.16
N GLU A 142 19.20 -0.55 1.27
CA GLU A 142 18.91 -1.98 1.40
C GLU A 142 18.09 -2.28 2.67
N ARG A 143 18.43 -1.64 3.79
CA ARG A 143 17.68 -1.76 5.05
C ARG A 143 16.25 -1.24 4.89
N TYR A 144 16.07 -0.07 4.30
CA TYR A 144 14.77 0.54 4.06
C TYR A 144 13.86 -0.37 3.22
N VAL A 145 14.41 -0.95 2.15
CA VAL A 145 13.73 -1.90 1.27
C VAL A 145 13.36 -3.17 2.04
N ALA A 146 14.32 -3.74 2.78
CA ALA A 146 14.13 -4.97 3.54
C ALA A 146 13.04 -4.81 4.61
N GLU A 147 13.05 -3.73 5.39
CA GLU A 147 12.03 -3.47 6.43
C GLU A 147 10.62 -3.43 5.84
N ARG A 148 10.44 -2.75 4.70
CA ARG A 148 9.13 -2.65 4.02
C ARG A 148 8.70 -3.98 3.44
N PHE A 149 9.64 -4.75 2.89
CA PHE A 149 9.35 -6.06 2.38
C PHE A 149 8.99 -7.05 3.50
N VAL A 150 9.71 -7.02 4.61
CA VAL A 150 9.40 -7.81 5.82
C VAL A 150 8.01 -7.47 6.33
N ARG A 151 7.67 -6.18 6.46
CA ARG A 151 6.32 -5.73 6.86
C ARG A 151 5.25 -6.27 5.91
N LEU A 152 5.48 -6.17 4.61
CA LEU A 152 4.57 -6.67 3.59
C LEU A 152 4.40 -8.20 3.68
N TRP A 153 5.50 -8.93 3.86
CA TRP A 153 5.50 -10.39 3.95
C TRP A 153 4.79 -10.89 5.19
N THR A 154 5.16 -10.38 6.37
CA THR A 154 4.60 -10.84 7.66
C THR A 154 3.13 -10.48 7.81
N THR A 155 2.67 -9.42 7.15
CA THR A 155 1.23 -9.10 7.08
C THR A 155 0.49 -10.07 6.15
N ALA A 156 1.13 -10.53 5.07
CA ALA A 156 0.53 -11.49 4.15
C ALA A 156 0.50 -12.92 4.71
N TYR A 157 1.59 -13.32 5.36
CA TYR A 157 1.86 -14.67 5.81
C TYR A 157 2.44 -14.67 7.24
N PRO A 158 1.65 -14.33 8.27
CA PRO A 158 2.11 -14.23 9.66
C PRO A 158 2.77 -15.51 10.18
N GLU A 159 2.33 -16.66 9.68
CA GLU A 159 2.82 -18.00 10.02
C GLU A 159 4.15 -18.38 9.33
N LEU A 160 4.55 -17.68 8.27
CA LEU A 160 5.76 -17.95 7.51
C LEU A 160 6.90 -17.03 7.96
N VAL A 161 7.41 -17.28 9.18
CA VAL A 161 8.61 -16.61 9.73
C VAL A 161 9.87 -17.29 9.20
N GLU A 162 10.05 -17.28 7.88
CA GLU A 162 11.31 -17.72 7.26
C GLU A 162 12.29 -16.56 7.12
N ASN A 163 13.59 -16.86 7.01
CA ASN A 163 14.59 -15.88 6.61
C ASN A 163 14.33 -15.46 5.16
N ILE A 164 13.57 -14.38 5.00
CA ILE A 164 13.31 -13.72 3.72
C ILE A 164 14.63 -13.05 3.25
N SER A 165 15.55 -13.85 2.71
CA SER A 165 16.98 -13.51 2.65
C SER A 165 17.51 -13.27 1.23
N ASP A 166 16.82 -12.47 0.41
CA ASP A 166 17.44 -11.97 -0.82
C ASP A 166 17.19 -10.48 -1.05
N SER A 167 17.63 -9.68 -0.08
CA SER A 167 17.61 -8.20 -0.16
C SER A 167 18.37 -7.69 -1.38
N ALA A 168 19.47 -8.35 -1.75
CA ALA A 168 20.28 -8.00 -2.93
C ALA A 168 19.50 -8.19 -4.24
N LEU A 169 18.82 -9.33 -4.41
CA LEU A 169 17.96 -9.56 -5.58
C LEU A 169 16.79 -8.58 -5.63
N LEU A 170 16.15 -8.31 -4.49
CA LEU A 170 15.06 -7.34 -4.41
C LEU A 170 15.53 -5.93 -4.80
N CYS A 171 16.67 -5.47 -4.28
CA CYS A 171 17.25 -4.17 -4.64
C CYS A 171 17.61 -4.10 -6.12
N ARG A 172 18.20 -5.17 -6.67
CA ARG A 172 18.50 -5.24 -8.12
C ARG A 172 17.23 -5.13 -8.97
N ARG A 173 16.14 -5.80 -8.57
CA ARG A 173 14.85 -5.70 -9.26
C ARG A 173 14.27 -4.29 -9.16
N LEU A 174 14.38 -3.64 -8.00
CA LEU A 174 13.98 -2.25 -7.83
C LEU A 174 14.76 -1.30 -8.72
N HIS A 175 16.09 -1.42 -8.79
CA HIS A 175 16.91 -0.62 -9.71
C HIS A 175 16.43 -0.77 -11.15
N ILE A 176 16.23 -2.02 -11.62
CA ILE A 176 15.75 -2.26 -12.99
C ILE A 176 14.35 -1.66 -13.19
N ALA A 177 13.41 -1.92 -12.29
CA ALA A 177 12.02 -1.49 -12.41
C ALA A 177 11.90 0.04 -12.39
N LEU A 178 12.61 0.71 -11.47
CA LEU A 178 12.64 2.18 -11.36
C LEU A 178 13.30 2.79 -12.59
N THR A 179 14.51 2.35 -12.96
CA THR A 179 15.25 2.94 -14.09
C THR A 179 14.48 2.81 -15.40
N THR A 180 13.96 1.61 -15.70
CA THR A 180 13.20 1.39 -16.94
C THR A 180 11.87 2.14 -16.96
N SER A 181 11.13 2.15 -15.86
CA SER A 181 9.81 2.80 -15.80
C SER A 181 9.91 4.32 -15.80
N LEU A 182 10.89 4.89 -15.09
CA LEU A 182 11.12 6.33 -15.05
C LEU A 182 11.59 6.84 -16.41
N LEU A 183 12.55 6.16 -17.06
CA LEU A 183 12.99 6.53 -18.40
C LEU A 183 11.87 6.49 -19.43
N ARG A 184 10.97 5.51 -19.34
CA ARG A 184 9.81 5.42 -20.23
C ARG A 184 8.81 6.57 -20.02
N LYS A 185 8.69 7.06 -18.78
CA LYS A 185 7.75 8.13 -18.40
C LYS A 185 8.35 9.53 -18.58
N MET A 186 9.67 9.64 -18.57
CA MET A 186 10.39 10.89 -18.73
C MET A 186 10.58 11.21 -20.21
N ASN A 187 10.18 12.41 -20.63
CA ASN A 187 10.42 12.90 -21.98
C ASN A 187 11.81 13.56 -22.11
N ALA A 188 12.87 12.81 -21.79
CA ALA A 188 14.24 13.35 -21.75
C ALA A 188 15.31 12.34 -22.22
N ARG A 189 15.03 11.63 -23.31
CA ARG A 189 15.92 10.58 -23.83
C ARG A 189 17.33 11.08 -24.17
N GLN A 190 17.43 12.20 -24.88
CA GLN A 190 18.73 12.76 -25.28
C GLN A 190 19.56 13.17 -24.05
N ALA A 191 18.96 13.90 -23.11
CA ALA A 191 19.63 14.29 -21.87
C ALA A 191 20.08 13.07 -21.03
N PHE A 192 19.32 11.98 -21.08
CA PHE A 192 19.71 10.72 -20.45
C PHE A 192 20.93 10.10 -21.14
N GLU A 193 20.93 10.00 -22.47
CA GLU A 193 22.06 9.44 -23.24
C GLU A 193 23.33 10.29 -23.06
N GLU A 194 23.21 11.61 -22.93
CA GLU A 194 24.33 12.51 -22.60
C GLU A 194 24.89 12.26 -21.18
N ALA A 195 24.02 12.04 -20.19
CA ALA A 195 24.42 11.90 -18.78
C ALA A 195 24.81 10.47 -18.36
N PHE A 196 24.32 9.44 -19.05
CA PHE A 196 24.44 8.03 -18.65
C PHE A 196 24.85 7.08 -19.79
N HIS A 197 25.04 7.61 -21.01
CA HIS A 197 25.36 6.87 -22.24
C HIS A 197 24.26 5.92 -22.72
N SER A 198 23.96 4.87 -21.95
CA SER A 198 22.95 3.87 -22.30
C SER A 198 22.34 3.22 -21.07
N LEU A 199 21.13 2.67 -21.21
CA LEU A 199 20.46 1.94 -20.14
C LEU A 199 21.27 0.72 -19.65
N PRO A 200 21.83 -0.15 -20.51
CA PRO A 200 22.71 -1.23 -20.06
C PRO A 200 23.94 -0.74 -19.31
N SER A 201 24.58 0.35 -19.78
CA SER A 201 25.75 0.94 -19.11
C SER A 201 25.39 1.41 -17.69
N LEU A 202 24.28 2.13 -17.55
CA LEU A 202 23.81 2.60 -16.25
C LEU A 202 23.46 1.45 -15.30
N LEU A 203 22.73 0.44 -15.76
CA LEU A 203 22.35 -0.70 -14.91
C LEU A 203 23.57 -1.50 -14.44
N LYS A 204 24.63 -1.56 -15.26
CA LYS A 204 25.91 -2.14 -14.84
C LYS A 204 26.59 -1.27 -13.79
N ALA A 205 26.68 0.04 -14.03
CA ALA A 205 27.29 0.98 -13.10
C ALA A 205 26.57 0.98 -11.72
N MET A 206 25.24 0.91 -11.69
CA MET A 206 24.44 0.81 -10.45
C MET A 206 24.71 -0.47 -9.64
N GLN A 207 25.15 -1.56 -10.28
CA GLN A 207 25.51 -2.79 -9.57
C GLN A 207 26.86 -2.62 -8.85
N GLU A 208 27.79 -1.91 -9.48
CA GLU A 208 29.12 -1.62 -8.97
C GLU A 208 29.09 -0.52 -7.90
N ASP A 209 28.34 0.56 -8.13
CA ASP A 209 28.25 1.73 -7.26
C ASP A 209 26.79 2.20 -7.08
N HIS A 210 26.34 2.29 -5.83
CA HIS A 210 24.99 2.79 -5.53
C HIS A 210 24.84 4.29 -5.78
N ALA A 211 25.93 5.07 -5.75
CA ALA A 211 25.88 6.49 -6.05
C ALA A 211 25.36 6.79 -7.46
N GLU A 212 25.58 5.88 -8.43
CA GLU A 212 25.01 5.98 -9.78
C GLU A 212 23.48 5.83 -9.78
N PHE A 213 22.93 5.02 -8.87
CA PHE A 213 21.49 4.95 -8.67
C PHE A 213 20.95 6.25 -8.09
N CYS A 214 21.57 6.79 -7.04
CA CYS A 214 21.19 8.07 -6.45
C CYS A 214 21.27 9.21 -7.48
N ARG A 215 22.34 9.26 -8.28
CA ARG A 215 22.52 10.23 -9.37
C ARG A 215 21.40 10.15 -10.41
N PHE A 216 21.01 8.93 -10.78
CA PHE A 216 19.89 8.70 -11.69
C PHE A 216 18.54 9.16 -11.10
N MET A 217 18.29 8.88 -9.82
CA MET A 217 17.08 9.32 -9.14
C MET A 217 17.00 10.85 -9.06
N ALA A 218 18.09 11.52 -8.74
CA ALA A 218 18.19 12.98 -8.76
C ALA A 218 17.93 13.55 -10.18
N PHE A 219 18.53 12.96 -11.21
CA PHE A 219 18.31 13.35 -12.60
C PHE A 219 16.82 13.28 -13.00
N CYS A 220 16.14 12.20 -12.61
CA CYS A 220 14.71 12.02 -12.87
C CYS A 220 13.86 13.01 -12.09
N ARG A 221 14.19 13.27 -10.82
CA ARG A 221 13.47 14.22 -9.96
C ARG A 221 13.41 15.62 -10.57
N GLU A 222 14.50 16.10 -11.15
CA GLU A 222 14.54 17.43 -11.80
C GLU A 222 13.66 17.53 -13.05
N ARG A 223 13.34 16.39 -13.68
CA ARG A 223 12.75 16.34 -15.03
C ARG A 223 11.35 15.72 -15.07
N MET A 224 10.86 15.21 -13.95
CA MET A 224 9.56 14.54 -13.87
C MET A 224 8.62 15.23 -12.88
N PRO A 225 7.44 15.69 -13.32
CA PRO A 225 6.41 16.10 -12.38
C PRO A 225 5.91 14.88 -11.59
N TYR A 226 5.54 15.09 -10.33
CA TYR A 226 5.04 14.04 -9.43
C TYR A 226 6.01 12.85 -9.27
N PHE A 227 7.33 13.10 -9.32
CA PHE A 227 8.37 12.08 -9.24
C PHE A 227 8.13 11.06 -8.11
N ILE A 228 7.92 11.53 -6.88
CA ILE A 228 7.71 10.65 -5.71
C ILE A 228 6.46 9.78 -5.84
N HIS A 229 5.40 10.31 -6.43
CA HIS A 229 4.19 9.54 -6.67
C HIS A 229 4.46 8.38 -7.63
N VAL A 230 5.14 8.65 -8.75
CA VAL A 230 5.50 7.62 -9.74
C VAL A 230 6.46 6.58 -9.15
N VAL A 231 7.46 7.03 -8.39
CA VAL A 231 8.44 6.16 -7.73
C VAL A 231 7.77 5.26 -6.71
N SER A 232 6.91 5.80 -5.85
CA SER A 232 6.17 5.04 -4.85
C SER A 232 5.29 3.96 -5.49
N GLN A 233 4.65 4.28 -6.62
CA GLN A 233 3.86 3.33 -7.38
C GLN A 233 4.69 2.15 -7.92
N ILE A 234 5.87 2.44 -8.48
CA ILE A 234 6.76 1.41 -9.03
C ILE A 234 7.34 0.58 -7.89
N PHE A 235 7.74 1.23 -6.80
CA PHE A 235 8.31 0.61 -5.62
C PHE A 235 7.38 -0.47 -5.05
N TRP A 236 6.15 -0.08 -4.68
CA TRP A 236 5.20 -1.02 -4.07
C TRP A 236 4.78 -2.13 -5.02
N ARG A 237 4.57 -1.83 -6.31
CA ARG A 237 4.29 -2.86 -7.32
C ARG A 237 5.42 -3.88 -7.42
N THR A 238 6.67 -3.43 -7.37
CA THR A 238 7.85 -4.30 -7.47
C THR A 238 7.96 -5.21 -6.24
N LEU A 239 7.79 -4.66 -5.03
CA LEU A 239 7.78 -5.43 -3.78
C LEU A 239 6.65 -6.47 -3.79
N GLU A 240 5.44 -6.08 -4.15
CA GLU A 240 4.28 -6.96 -4.18
C GLU A 240 4.45 -8.10 -5.21
N THR A 241 4.98 -7.79 -6.38
CA THR A 241 5.30 -8.81 -7.40
C THR A 241 6.34 -9.79 -6.88
N PHE A 242 7.42 -9.28 -6.27
CA PHE A 242 8.48 -10.12 -5.70
C PHE A 242 7.95 -11.03 -4.58
N ARG A 243 7.07 -10.52 -3.72
CA ARG A 243 6.40 -11.30 -2.67
C ARG A 243 5.59 -12.46 -3.25
N GLN A 244 4.79 -12.21 -4.28
CA GLN A 244 3.95 -13.22 -4.92
C GLN A 244 4.80 -14.33 -5.55
N GLU A 245 5.89 -13.97 -6.23
CA GLU A 245 6.84 -14.92 -6.81
C GLU A 245 7.54 -15.77 -5.74
N MET A 246 8.02 -15.14 -4.66
CA MET A 246 8.65 -15.85 -3.56
C MET A 246 7.70 -16.86 -2.91
N HIS A 247 6.45 -16.45 -2.65
CA HIS A 247 5.45 -17.36 -2.09
C HIS A 247 5.13 -18.52 -3.03
N ALA A 248 4.98 -18.27 -4.32
CA ALA A 248 4.79 -19.32 -5.32
C ALA A 248 5.96 -20.32 -5.34
N ALA A 249 7.20 -19.81 -5.26
CA ALA A 249 8.39 -20.66 -5.18
C ALA A 249 8.41 -21.54 -3.92
N LEU A 250 8.04 -20.99 -2.74
CA LEU A 250 7.94 -21.78 -1.51
C LEU A 250 6.86 -22.87 -1.60
N ALA A 251 5.69 -22.55 -2.17
CA ALA A 251 4.63 -23.53 -2.39
C ALA A 251 5.08 -24.70 -3.28
N THR A 252 5.88 -24.42 -4.31
CA THR A 252 6.44 -25.48 -5.19
C THR A 252 7.52 -26.34 -4.51
N ARG A 253 8.31 -25.78 -3.59
CA ARG A 253 9.30 -26.55 -2.82
C ARG A 253 8.64 -27.52 -1.84
N ASN A 254 7.58 -27.08 -1.17
CA ASN A 254 6.86 -27.89 -0.18
C ASN A 254 5.98 -28.98 -0.81
N SER A 255 5.79 -28.97 -2.14
CA SER A 255 5.00 -29.96 -2.88
C SER A 255 5.84 -30.99 -3.64
N GLN A 256 7.17 -30.92 -3.57
CA GLN A 256 8.04 -31.96 -4.14
C GLN A 256 8.04 -33.20 -3.23
N PRO A 257 7.70 -34.41 -3.74
CA PRO A 257 7.82 -35.63 -2.96
C PRO A 257 9.29 -35.89 -2.65
N VAL A 258 9.61 -36.09 -1.38
CA VAL A 258 10.91 -36.58 -0.94
C VAL A 258 11.11 -37.94 -1.58
N THR A 259 11.84 -38.00 -2.70
CA THR A 259 12.38 -39.25 -3.22
C THR A 259 13.38 -39.76 -2.20
N ARG A 260 12.91 -40.57 -1.25
CA ARG A 260 13.77 -41.45 -0.46
C ARG A 260 14.40 -42.42 -1.47
N ASN A 261 15.66 -42.20 -1.79
CA ASN A 261 16.44 -43.20 -2.49
C ASN A 261 16.59 -44.44 -1.58
N PRO A 262 16.38 -45.65 -2.11
CA PRO A 262 16.58 -46.91 -1.39
C PRO A 262 18.04 -47.16 -1.02
#